data_AF-A0AAW1KYA5-F1
#
_entry.id   AF-A0AAW1KYA5-F1
#
_cell.length_a   1.000
_cell.length_b   1.000
_cell.length_c   1.000
_cell.angle_alpha   90.00
_cell.angle_beta   90.00
_cell.angle_gamma   90.00
#
_symmetry.space_group_name_H-M   'P 1'
#
loop_
_entity.id
_entity.type
_entity.pdbx_description
1 polymer ?
#
loop_
_entity_poly.entity_id
_entity_poly.type
_entity_poly.pdbx_seq_one_letter_code
_entity_poly.pdbx_strand_id
1 'polypeptide(L)'
;MVMNVGKETGDISMVGGLLSGQNRQSSDALTERRSSQQVENGTPSTTSTPYWDPDGRDDDGGPKPHELYIKYTWKIEKFSQITERELRSNTFEVGGYIWYILIYPQGCNVIDHLSLFLCVANHDELPPGWNHLAQFTIGVVNKDPKKSKYSDTLHSYWEKEHDWGWKKFMKLSTLSDGFVDDDTRTVTVQVQVIREKADRLFRCLDGQYRRELFRVYLNETEEIFWRSIEETKEKLNKLIEDKAKWSSFGAFWLGMDQNTRNCMSRDTKDTILIEVVKHFFKKNEVTSTLAMDSLYSGLKALEGQSRSMEGNAAVMEGEGTPSPIIRIENDMFVLVDDALLLLEKVAMEPLPQKDDKGLLNCTKMTYHCLLC
;
A
#
# COMPACT_ATOMS: atom_id res chain seq x y z
N MET A 1 32.65 8.94 14.06
CA MET A 1 33.23 8.21 15.22
C MET A 1 32.52 6.87 15.32
N VAL A 2 33.22 5.78 15.68
CA VAL A 2 32.70 4.41 15.56
C VAL A 2 31.93 3.98 16.81
N MET A 3 30.79 3.32 16.64
CA MET A 3 30.44 2.14 17.44
C MET A 3 29.90 1.04 16.53
N ASN A 4 30.19 -0.21 16.91
CA ASN A 4 29.94 -1.42 16.15
C ASN A 4 29.42 -2.48 17.14
N VAL A 5 28.37 -3.22 16.77
CA VAL A 5 27.88 -4.37 17.56
C VAL A 5 27.62 -5.53 16.60
N GLY A 6 28.65 -6.31 16.34
CA GLY A 6 28.52 -7.62 15.71
C GLY A 6 28.14 -8.69 16.72
N LYS A 7 27.66 -9.84 16.24
CA LYS A 7 27.51 -11.05 17.04
C LYS A 7 27.71 -12.30 16.18
N GLU A 8 28.95 -12.79 16.16
CA GLU A 8 29.29 -14.13 15.67
C GLU A 8 29.44 -15.09 16.85
N THR A 9 29.06 -16.37 16.64
CA THR A 9 29.59 -17.63 17.20
C THR A 9 28.50 -18.69 17.00
N GLY A 10 28.77 -19.87 16.43
CA GLY A 10 30.00 -20.36 15.80
C GLY A 10 29.82 -21.81 15.31
N ASP A 11 30.72 -22.27 14.44
CA ASP A 11 30.69 -23.63 13.90
C ASP A 11 31.08 -24.70 14.93
N ILE A 12 30.42 -25.86 14.85
CA ILE A 12 31.05 -27.16 15.16
C ILE A 12 30.68 -28.13 14.04
N SER A 13 31.70 -28.69 13.39
CA SER A 13 31.56 -29.77 12.41
C SER A 13 31.96 -31.11 13.02
N MET A 14 31.38 -32.22 12.54
CA MET A 14 32.10 -33.33 11.90
C MET A 14 31.18 -34.53 11.58
N VAL A 15 31.24 -35.00 10.32
CA VAL A 15 31.41 -36.40 9.84
C VAL A 15 30.73 -37.56 10.63
N GLY A 16 29.98 -38.48 9.99
CA GLY A 16 29.61 -38.63 8.57
C GLY A 16 29.20 -40.07 8.17
N GLY A 17 28.80 -40.26 6.91
CA GLY A 17 28.37 -41.55 6.30
C GLY A 17 26.99 -41.42 5.62
N LEU A 18 26.83 -41.45 4.28
CA LEU A 18 27.01 -42.55 3.31
C LEU A 18 26.09 -43.74 3.64
N LEU A 19 25.15 -44.22 2.80
CA LEU A 19 24.85 -44.06 1.35
C LEU A 19 23.30 -44.02 1.16
N SER A 20 22.64 -43.59 0.06
CA SER A 20 22.95 -43.02 -1.28
C SER A 20 21.76 -42.09 -1.69
N GLY A 21 21.44 -41.68 -2.93
CA GLY A 21 21.98 -41.93 -4.29
C GLY A 21 21.04 -41.35 -5.38
N GLN A 22 21.60 -40.97 -6.55
CA GLN A 22 20.94 -40.27 -7.68
C GLN A 22 20.46 -38.82 -7.36
N ASN A 23 20.97 -37.70 -7.90
CA ASN A 23 21.67 -37.29 -9.14
C ASN A 23 20.76 -36.78 -10.29
N ARG A 24 20.43 -35.47 -10.31
CA ARG A 24 20.89 -34.51 -11.36
C ARG A 24 20.38 -33.06 -11.21
N GLN A 25 21.34 -32.13 -11.34
CA GLN A 25 21.30 -30.82 -12.01
C GLN A 25 20.22 -29.76 -11.72
N SER A 26 20.72 -28.68 -11.11
CA SER A 26 20.32 -27.26 -11.26
C SER A 26 19.89 -26.83 -12.68
N SER A 27 18.95 -25.87 -12.74
CA SER A 27 18.88 -24.83 -13.78
C SER A 27 18.14 -23.58 -13.30
N ASP A 28 18.60 -22.39 -13.73
CA ASP A 28 17.82 -21.15 -13.68
C ASP A 28 16.70 -21.13 -14.76
N ALA A 29 15.61 -20.43 -14.47
CA ALA A 29 14.65 -19.80 -15.41
C ALA A 29 13.71 -18.90 -14.56
N LEU A 30 13.65 -17.56 -14.63
CA LEU A 30 13.43 -16.61 -15.75
C LEU A 30 12.09 -16.77 -16.51
N THR A 31 11.17 -15.85 -16.18
CA THR A 31 10.20 -15.14 -17.05
C THR A 31 9.37 -15.91 -18.10
N GLU A 32 8.04 -15.75 -18.04
CA GLU A 32 7.30 -14.86 -18.97
C GLU A 32 5.80 -14.77 -18.61
N ARG A 33 5.22 -13.55 -18.60
CA ARG A 33 3.96 -13.34 -19.36
C ARG A 33 3.77 -11.90 -19.87
N ARG A 34 3.67 -11.83 -21.20
CA ARG A 34 3.19 -10.72 -22.05
C ARG A 34 1.68 -10.45 -21.84
N SER A 35 1.03 -9.39 -22.32
CA SER A 35 1.32 -8.03 -22.86
C SER A 35 -0.08 -7.49 -23.32
N SER A 36 -0.39 -6.24 -23.70
CA SER A 36 0.35 -5.05 -24.16
C SER A 36 -0.45 -3.76 -23.82
N GLN A 37 0.03 -2.60 -24.26
CA GLN A 37 -0.84 -1.47 -24.64
C GLN A 37 -0.71 -1.23 -26.16
N GLN A 38 -1.75 -0.64 -26.76
CA GLN A 38 -1.78 -0.18 -28.15
C GLN A 38 -2.09 1.33 -28.12
N VAL A 39 -1.35 2.12 -28.90
CA VAL A 39 -1.47 3.58 -28.95
C VAL A 39 -2.18 3.97 -30.24
N GLU A 40 -3.22 4.79 -30.13
CA GLU A 40 -3.78 5.49 -31.29
C GLU A 40 -4.40 6.83 -30.82
N ASN A 41 -4.26 7.87 -31.64
CA ASN A 41 -4.77 9.21 -31.32
C ASN A 41 -6.21 9.36 -31.82
N GLY A 42 -7.14 9.73 -30.94
CA GLY A 42 -8.55 9.96 -31.30
C GLY A 42 -9.27 10.88 -30.31
N THR A 43 -10.25 11.63 -30.82
CA THR A 43 -11.07 12.58 -30.06
C THR A 43 -11.83 11.89 -28.92
N PRO A 44 -11.86 12.44 -27.68
CA PRO A 44 -12.44 11.77 -26.52
C PRO A 44 -13.97 11.60 -26.66
N SER A 45 -14.40 10.41 -27.06
CA SER A 45 -15.81 10.01 -27.06
C SER A 45 -16.17 9.37 -25.72
N THR A 46 -17.22 9.90 -25.09
CA THR A 46 -17.61 9.57 -23.71
C THR A 46 -18.10 8.13 -23.54
N THR A 47 -17.23 7.24 -23.05
CA THR A 47 -17.61 5.93 -22.53
C THR A 47 -17.15 5.83 -21.07
N SER A 48 -18.05 6.20 -20.15
CA SER A 48 -17.76 6.29 -18.71
C SER A 48 -17.34 4.94 -18.12
N THR A 49 -16.12 4.85 -17.60
CA THR A 49 -15.69 3.70 -16.79
C THR A 49 -16.25 3.86 -15.38
N PRO A 50 -16.99 2.90 -14.81
CA PRO A 50 -17.64 3.10 -13.53
C PRO A 50 -16.67 3.08 -12.34
N TYR A 51 -16.82 4.08 -11.46
CA TYR A 51 -16.52 4.02 -10.03
C TYR A 51 -15.06 4.04 -9.53
N TRP A 52 -14.09 4.67 -10.22
CA TRP A 52 -12.70 4.73 -9.69
C TRP A 52 -11.93 6.06 -9.76
N ASP A 53 -12.58 7.18 -10.12
CA ASP A 53 -12.03 8.53 -9.93
C ASP A 53 -12.89 9.32 -8.92
N PRO A 54 -12.30 9.89 -7.85
CA PRO A 54 -13.01 10.75 -6.91
C PRO A 54 -13.14 12.17 -7.51
N ASP A 55 -14.06 12.33 -8.47
CA ASP A 55 -14.32 13.59 -9.15
C ASP A 55 -14.79 14.71 -8.19
N GLY A 56 -13.82 15.51 -7.73
CA GLY A 56 -13.93 16.93 -7.39
C GLY A 56 -14.87 17.33 -6.23
N ARG A 57 -15.52 16.39 -5.54
CA ARG A 57 -16.59 16.72 -4.56
C ARG A 57 -16.14 16.86 -3.09
N ASP A 58 -14.93 16.45 -2.75
CA ASP A 58 -14.28 16.81 -1.49
C ASP A 58 -13.39 18.06 -1.73
N ASP A 59 -13.99 19.23 -2.03
CA ASP A 59 -13.27 20.49 -2.32
C ASP A 59 -12.87 21.22 -1.02
N ASP A 60 -11.96 20.58 -0.30
CA ASP A 60 -11.54 20.90 1.07
C ASP A 60 -10.35 21.89 1.14
N GLY A 61 -10.18 22.71 0.08
CA GLY A 61 -9.20 23.82 0.00
C GLY A 61 -7.71 23.47 0.11
N GLY A 62 -7.35 22.23 0.45
CA GLY A 62 -5.99 21.71 0.52
C GLY A 62 -5.48 21.18 -0.83
N PRO A 63 -4.15 21.04 -0.99
CA PRO A 63 -3.55 20.62 -2.25
C PRO A 63 -3.94 19.19 -2.61
N LYS A 64 -4.34 18.98 -3.86
CA LYS A 64 -4.84 17.70 -4.37
C LYS A 64 -3.69 16.70 -4.58
N PRO A 65 -3.93 15.37 -4.56
CA PRO A 65 -2.84 14.38 -4.67
C PRO A 65 -1.92 14.56 -5.89
N HIS A 66 -2.45 15.06 -7.01
CA HIS A 66 -1.65 15.36 -8.20
C HIS A 66 -0.74 16.60 -8.06
N GLU A 67 -1.05 17.55 -7.17
CA GLU A 67 -0.18 18.69 -6.81
C GLU A 67 0.95 18.26 -5.86
N LEU A 68 0.77 17.12 -5.19
CA LEU A 68 1.73 16.48 -4.30
C LEU A 68 2.49 15.32 -4.98
N TYR A 69 2.36 15.18 -6.30
CA TYR A 69 2.95 14.10 -7.09
C TYR A 69 3.82 14.63 -8.24
N ILE A 70 4.95 13.97 -8.52
CA ILE A 70 5.78 14.26 -9.70
C ILE A 70 6.42 12.98 -10.26
N LYS A 71 6.61 12.96 -11.59
CA LYS A 71 7.36 11.93 -12.32
C LYS A 71 8.57 12.58 -12.99
N TYR A 72 9.74 12.43 -12.36
CA TYR A 72 11.00 13.02 -12.84
C TYR A 72 11.85 11.96 -13.57
N THR A 73 12.58 12.40 -14.60
CA THR A 73 13.44 11.54 -15.42
C THR A 73 14.80 12.18 -15.62
N TRP A 74 15.86 11.47 -15.27
CA TRP A 74 17.24 11.89 -15.44
C TRP A 74 17.93 11.00 -16.46
N LYS A 75 18.51 11.63 -17.49
CA LYS A 75 19.43 10.99 -18.43
C LYS A 75 20.87 11.28 -18.00
N ILE A 76 21.67 10.23 -17.91
CA ILE A 76 23.09 10.25 -17.55
C ILE A 76 23.85 9.84 -18.80
N GLU A 77 24.26 10.83 -19.58
CA GLU A 77 25.06 10.63 -20.80
C GLU A 77 26.50 10.24 -20.45
N LYS A 78 27.18 9.54 -21.38
CA LYS A 78 28.59 9.13 -21.26
C LYS A 78 28.89 8.30 -20.01
N PHE A 79 27.96 7.43 -19.61
CA PHE A 79 28.01 6.68 -18.35
C PHE A 79 29.31 5.88 -18.18
N SER A 80 29.89 5.34 -19.27
CA SER A 80 31.16 4.62 -19.25
C SER A 80 32.38 5.46 -18.88
N GLN A 81 32.29 6.79 -19.01
CA GLN A 81 33.38 7.74 -18.78
C GLN A 81 33.36 8.32 -17.35
N ILE A 82 32.32 8.02 -16.58
CA ILE A 82 32.12 8.54 -15.22
C ILE A 82 33.10 7.85 -14.25
N THR A 83 33.89 8.68 -13.57
CA THR A 83 34.88 8.26 -12.55
C THR A 83 34.52 8.75 -11.15
N GLU A 84 33.52 9.63 -11.07
CA GLU A 84 32.95 10.21 -9.88
C GLU A 84 32.34 9.13 -8.98
N ARG A 85 32.67 9.19 -7.68
CA ARG A 85 32.15 8.26 -6.67
C ARG A 85 30.62 8.32 -6.56
N GLU A 86 30.07 9.52 -6.69
CA GLU A 86 28.63 9.80 -6.66
C GLU A 86 28.24 10.79 -7.76
N LEU A 87 26.99 10.68 -8.20
CA LEU A 87 26.34 11.60 -9.13
C LEU A 87 25.06 12.14 -8.50
N ARG A 88 24.71 13.39 -8.81
CA ARG A 88 23.48 14.04 -8.38
C ARG A 88 22.71 14.54 -9.60
N SER A 89 21.39 14.34 -9.63
CA SER A 89 20.55 14.94 -10.67
C SER A 89 20.43 16.46 -10.50
N ASN A 90 19.85 17.14 -11.50
CA ASN A 90 19.25 18.44 -11.25
C ASN A 90 18.12 18.28 -10.21
N THR A 91 17.82 19.36 -9.48
CA THR A 91 16.73 19.36 -8.51
C THR A 91 15.36 19.41 -9.18
N PHE A 92 14.34 18.93 -8.48
CA PHE A 92 12.94 19.04 -8.84
C PHE A 92 12.09 19.24 -7.58
N GLU A 93 10.98 19.97 -7.67
CA GLU A 93 10.14 20.30 -6.51
C GLU A 93 8.83 19.52 -6.53
N VAL A 94 8.40 19.01 -5.37
CA VAL A 94 7.04 18.50 -5.18
C VAL A 94 6.63 18.60 -3.71
N GLY A 95 5.38 18.98 -3.48
CA GLY A 95 4.77 19.03 -2.14
C GLY A 95 5.36 20.05 -1.16
N GLY A 96 6.19 20.99 -1.63
CA GLY A 96 6.92 21.97 -0.81
C GLY A 96 8.34 21.53 -0.42
N TYR A 97 8.86 20.46 -1.02
CA TYR A 97 10.22 19.96 -0.81
C TYR A 97 10.98 19.94 -2.14
N ILE A 98 12.26 20.29 -2.09
CA ILE A 98 13.17 20.22 -3.24
C ILE A 98 13.91 18.88 -3.15
N TRP A 99 13.94 18.12 -4.24
CA TRP A 99 14.44 16.76 -4.31
C TRP A 99 15.56 16.62 -5.32
N TYR A 100 16.43 15.62 -5.15
CA TYR A 100 17.34 15.14 -6.19
C TYR A 100 17.55 13.63 -6.08
N ILE A 101 17.96 13.01 -7.20
CA ILE A 101 18.40 11.62 -7.23
C ILE A 101 19.91 11.59 -6.96
N LEU A 102 20.33 10.77 -5.99
CA LEU A 102 21.74 10.47 -5.69
C LEU A 102 22.09 9.05 -6.15
N ILE A 103 23.19 8.90 -6.86
CA ILE A 103 23.63 7.62 -7.43
C ILE A 103 25.08 7.37 -7.08
N TYR A 104 25.41 6.12 -6.72
CA TYR A 104 26.79 5.66 -6.62
C TYR A 104 27.04 4.67 -7.77
N PRO A 105 27.70 5.08 -8.88
CA PRO A 105 27.90 4.23 -10.06
C PRO A 105 28.62 2.93 -9.78
N GLN A 106 29.52 2.93 -8.79
CA GLN A 106 30.32 1.78 -8.32
C GLN A 106 29.89 1.27 -6.93
N GLY A 107 28.78 1.80 -6.40
CA GLY A 107 28.14 1.34 -5.16
C GLY A 107 28.50 2.11 -3.87
N CYS A 108 27.53 2.14 -2.95
CA CYS A 108 27.62 2.80 -1.64
C CYS A 108 27.91 1.77 -0.54
N ASN A 109 29.19 1.60 -0.22
CA ASN A 109 29.72 0.62 0.75
C ASN A 109 29.37 -0.85 0.45
N VAL A 110 28.96 -1.12 -0.80
CA VAL A 110 28.72 -2.47 -1.35
C VAL A 110 29.28 -2.48 -2.76
N ILE A 111 30.20 -3.41 -3.03
CA ILE A 111 30.87 -3.55 -4.33
C ILE A 111 29.92 -4.26 -5.32
N ASP A 112 30.16 -4.08 -6.62
CA ASP A 112 29.41 -4.71 -7.73
C ASP A 112 27.91 -4.39 -7.80
N HIS A 113 27.45 -3.36 -7.09
CA HIS A 113 26.06 -2.92 -7.12
C HIS A 113 25.94 -1.42 -7.40
N LEU A 114 25.07 -1.05 -8.34
CA LEU A 114 24.55 0.30 -8.46
C LEU A 114 23.72 0.60 -7.22
N SER A 115 23.97 1.74 -6.57
CA SER A 115 23.12 2.26 -5.49
C SER A 115 22.36 3.49 -5.96
N LEU A 116 21.07 3.57 -5.63
CA LEU A 116 20.20 4.71 -5.94
C LEU A 116 19.50 5.19 -4.66
N PHE A 117 19.42 6.51 -4.48
CA PHE A 117 18.73 7.17 -3.38
C PHE A 117 17.93 8.37 -3.88
N LEU A 118 16.86 8.70 -3.16
CA LEU A 118 16.11 9.95 -3.28
C LEU A 118 16.44 10.81 -2.05
N CYS A 119 16.83 12.05 -2.29
CA CYS A 119 17.35 12.97 -1.27
C CYS A 119 16.56 14.29 -1.26
N VAL A 120 16.31 14.84 -0.07
CA VAL A 120 15.78 16.19 0.12
C VAL A 120 16.93 17.18 0.02
N ALA A 121 16.93 18.02 -1.01
CA ALA A 121 17.98 19.02 -1.26
C ALA A 121 18.01 20.09 -0.17
N ASN A 122 16.85 20.73 0.08
CA ASN A 122 16.72 21.88 0.98
C ASN A 122 16.61 21.49 2.46
N HIS A 123 17.12 20.32 2.85
CA HIS A 123 17.00 19.79 4.21
C HIS A 123 17.60 20.70 5.31
N ASP A 124 18.66 21.46 4.99
CA ASP A 124 19.28 22.48 5.85
C ASP A 124 18.42 23.75 6.00
N GLU A 125 17.46 23.99 5.09
CA GLU A 125 16.58 25.17 5.06
C GLU A 125 15.22 24.91 5.73
N LEU A 126 14.92 23.64 6.07
CA LEU A 126 13.66 23.25 6.67
C LEU A 126 13.60 23.54 8.19
N PRO A 127 12.41 23.81 8.76
CA PRO A 127 12.27 24.07 10.20
C PRO A 127 12.80 22.92 11.08
N PRO A 128 13.44 23.20 12.24
CA PRO A 128 13.92 22.16 13.14
C PRO A 128 12.83 21.15 13.55
N GLY A 129 13.18 19.86 13.58
CA GLY A 129 12.20 18.79 13.84
C GLY A 129 11.22 18.50 12.70
N TRP A 130 11.51 18.94 11.47
CA TRP A 130 10.70 18.57 10.30
C TRP A 130 10.65 17.05 10.10
N ASN A 131 9.49 16.56 9.69
CA ASN A 131 9.23 15.18 9.29
C ASN A 131 8.14 15.20 8.22
N HIS A 132 8.31 14.45 7.13
CA HIS A 132 7.26 14.26 6.14
C HIS A 132 7.29 12.83 5.58
N LEU A 133 6.11 12.27 5.35
CA LEU A 133 5.96 10.98 4.68
C LEU A 133 5.97 11.19 3.16
N ALA A 134 6.74 10.39 2.44
CA ALA A 134 6.70 10.34 0.99
C ALA A 134 6.75 8.89 0.51
N GLN A 135 5.87 8.56 -0.45
CA GLN A 135 5.95 7.31 -1.17
C GLN A 135 6.66 7.56 -2.50
N PHE A 136 7.66 6.74 -2.83
CA PHE A 136 8.36 6.89 -4.09
C PHE A 136 8.76 5.56 -4.72
N THR A 137 8.83 5.60 -6.05
CA THR A 137 9.27 4.52 -6.93
C THR A 137 10.47 5.02 -7.70
N ILE A 138 11.65 4.43 -7.49
CA ILE A 138 12.84 4.72 -8.29
C ILE A 138 13.13 3.58 -9.26
N GLY A 139 13.58 3.88 -10.47
CA GLY A 139 13.82 2.87 -11.48
C GLY A 139 14.96 3.17 -12.44
N VAL A 140 15.60 2.11 -12.94
CA VAL A 140 16.51 2.18 -14.10
C VAL A 140 15.77 1.63 -15.31
N VAL A 141 15.57 2.49 -16.29
CA VAL A 141 14.86 2.15 -17.53
C VAL A 141 15.75 1.27 -18.41
N ASN A 142 15.12 0.27 -19.01
CA ASN A 142 15.73 -0.64 -19.97
C ASN A 142 15.18 -0.38 -21.38
N LYS A 143 15.94 -0.70 -22.44
CA LYS A 143 15.47 -0.62 -23.84
C LYS A 143 14.20 -1.43 -24.09
N ASP A 144 14.02 -2.57 -23.40
CA ASP A 144 12.69 -3.19 -23.25
C ASP A 144 12.05 -2.68 -21.95
N PRO A 145 10.94 -1.91 -22.02
CA PRO A 145 10.25 -1.43 -20.83
C PRO A 145 9.90 -2.55 -19.82
N LYS A 146 9.68 -3.79 -20.28
CA LYS A 146 9.37 -4.96 -19.43
C LYS A 146 10.56 -5.48 -18.63
N LYS A 147 11.78 -5.14 -19.03
CA LYS A 147 13.02 -5.40 -18.28
C LYS A 147 13.40 -4.27 -17.34
N SER A 148 12.72 -3.11 -17.39
CA SER A 148 13.04 -1.97 -16.53
C SER A 148 12.89 -2.36 -15.05
N LYS A 149 13.89 -2.04 -14.23
CA LYS A 149 13.85 -2.38 -12.81
C LYS A 149 13.38 -1.19 -12.01
N TYR A 150 12.39 -1.41 -11.15
CA TYR A 150 11.89 -0.45 -10.17
C TYR A 150 12.15 -0.94 -8.75
N SER A 151 12.08 -0.04 -7.77
CA SER A 151 11.94 -0.36 -6.36
C SER A 151 11.18 0.76 -5.66
N ASP A 152 10.33 0.38 -4.71
CA ASP A 152 9.23 1.19 -4.21
C ASP A 152 9.27 1.21 -2.68
N THR A 153 9.01 2.36 -2.05
CA THR A 153 9.05 2.47 -0.58
C THR A 153 8.23 3.64 -0.05
N LEU A 154 7.79 3.53 1.21
CA LEU A 154 6.97 4.50 1.94
C LEU A 154 7.77 5.09 3.11
N HIS A 155 8.67 6.02 2.82
CA HIS A 155 9.63 6.52 3.81
C HIS A 155 9.12 7.81 4.50
N SER A 156 9.51 8.03 5.76
CA SER A 156 9.28 9.31 6.44
C SER A 156 10.63 9.98 6.69
N TYR A 157 10.90 10.97 5.83
CA TYR A 157 12.10 11.78 5.81
C TYR A 157 12.08 12.77 6.97
N TRP A 158 13.24 12.99 7.60
CA TRP A 158 13.38 13.88 8.75
C TRP A 158 14.82 14.40 8.88
N GLU A 159 15.05 15.32 9.82
CA GLU A 159 16.33 16.01 10.06
C GLU A 159 17.60 15.12 10.02
N LYS A 160 17.50 13.85 10.47
CA LYS A 160 18.64 12.90 10.53
C LYS A 160 18.66 11.87 9.39
N GLU A 161 17.65 11.87 8.53
CA GLU A 161 17.40 10.88 7.47
C GLU A 161 16.72 11.62 6.31
N HIS A 162 17.52 12.47 5.63
CA HIS A 162 17.08 13.26 4.47
C HIS A 162 17.34 12.53 3.14
N ASP A 163 18.00 11.37 3.17
CA ASP A 163 18.14 10.44 2.05
C ASP A 163 17.53 9.07 2.40
N TRP A 164 16.97 8.40 1.39
CA TRP A 164 16.54 7.01 1.49
C TRP A 164 16.65 6.29 0.15
N GLY A 165 16.93 4.99 0.17
CA GLY A 165 17.07 4.19 -1.03
C GLY A 165 17.83 2.88 -0.85
N TRP A 166 18.39 2.37 -1.94
CA TRP A 166 18.87 0.98 -2.04
C TRP A 166 20.36 0.92 -2.37
N LYS A 167 21.17 0.57 -1.36
CA LYS A 167 22.61 0.24 -1.52
C LYS A 167 22.85 -0.90 -2.52
N LYS A 168 21.91 -1.85 -2.61
CA LYS A 168 21.92 -3.00 -3.53
C LYS A 168 20.82 -2.91 -4.60
N PHE A 169 20.64 -1.75 -5.25
CA PHE A 169 19.55 -1.58 -6.22
C PHE A 169 19.67 -2.55 -7.41
N MET A 170 20.84 -2.62 -8.06
CA MET A 170 21.06 -3.51 -9.22
C MET A 170 22.53 -3.96 -9.27
N LYS A 171 22.81 -5.19 -9.72
CA LYS A 171 24.20 -5.64 -9.95
C LYS A 171 24.80 -4.91 -11.15
N LEU A 172 26.07 -4.52 -11.09
CA LEU A 172 26.73 -3.84 -12.22
C LEU A 172 26.85 -4.76 -13.44
N SER A 173 26.97 -6.07 -13.22
CA SER A 173 27.03 -7.07 -14.31
C SER A 173 25.74 -7.22 -15.13
N THR A 174 24.57 -6.77 -14.64
CA THR A 174 23.33 -6.82 -15.43
C THR A 174 23.14 -5.58 -16.30
N LEU A 175 23.98 -4.54 -16.16
CA LEU A 175 23.77 -3.25 -16.84
C LEU A 175 23.91 -3.32 -18.37
N SER A 176 24.67 -4.29 -18.87
CA SER A 176 24.85 -4.55 -20.30
C SER A 176 23.61 -5.16 -20.98
N ASP A 177 22.67 -5.75 -20.24
CA ASP A 177 21.40 -6.28 -20.76
C ASP A 177 20.37 -5.16 -20.99
N GLY A 178 20.76 -4.09 -21.70
CA GLY A 178 19.86 -3.02 -22.14
C GLY A 178 19.56 -1.91 -21.12
N PHE A 179 20.28 -1.80 -19.99
CA PHE A 179 20.19 -0.66 -19.06
C PHE A 179 21.20 0.47 -19.38
N VAL A 180 21.75 0.45 -20.60
CA VAL A 180 22.52 1.51 -21.25
C VAL A 180 22.10 1.55 -22.72
N ASP A 181 21.83 2.75 -23.23
CA ASP A 181 21.54 3.00 -24.64
C ASP A 181 22.38 4.19 -25.12
N ASP A 182 23.18 4.02 -26.17
CA ASP A 182 24.17 5.00 -26.66
C ASP A 182 25.00 5.69 -25.55
N ASP A 183 25.66 4.85 -24.74
CA ASP A 183 26.36 5.21 -23.47
C ASP A 183 25.56 6.09 -22.50
N THR A 184 24.23 6.10 -22.61
CA THR A 184 23.33 6.88 -21.77
C THR A 184 22.51 5.94 -20.90
N ARG A 185 22.42 6.25 -19.60
CA ARG A 185 21.48 5.59 -18.68
C ARG A 185 20.32 6.51 -18.35
N THR A 186 19.10 5.98 -18.42
CA THR A 186 17.90 6.71 -17.96
C THR A 186 17.46 6.17 -16.60
N VAL A 187 17.35 7.06 -15.62
CA VAL A 187 16.82 6.79 -14.28
C VAL A 187 15.53 7.60 -14.12
N THR A 188 14.48 6.96 -13.63
CA THR A 188 13.18 7.58 -13.37
C THR A 188 12.89 7.55 -11.88
N VAL A 189 12.18 8.57 -11.39
CA VAL A 189 11.59 8.55 -10.05
C VAL A 189 10.17 9.11 -10.09
N GLN A 190 9.26 8.43 -9.41
CA GLN A 190 7.90 8.89 -9.11
C GLN A 190 7.86 9.21 -7.63
N VAL A 191 7.46 10.41 -7.23
CA VAL A 191 7.44 10.85 -5.83
C VAL A 191 6.07 11.42 -5.51
N GLN A 192 5.45 10.88 -4.45
CA GLN A 192 4.22 11.37 -3.84
C GLN A 192 4.54 11.84 -2.42
N VAL A 193 4.44 13.14 -2.16
CA VAL A 193 4.45 13.66 -0.79
C VAL A 193 3.08 13.38 -0.17
N ILE A 194 3.07 12.72 0.98
CA ILE A 194 1.86 12.34 1.69
C ILE A 194 1.72 13.25 2.91
N ARG A 195 0.80 14.21 2.82
CA ARG A 195 0.46 15.10 3.93
C ARG A 195 -0.51 14.41 4.88
N GLU A 196 -0.28 14.59 6.17
CA GLU A 196 -1.22 14.15 7.21
C GLU A 196 -2.31 15.20 7.42
N LYS A 197 -3.53 14.72 7.63
CA LYS A 197 -4.74 15.50 7.88
C LYS A 197 -5.55 14.75 8.93
N ALA A 198 -5.97 15.45 9.99
CA ALA A 198 -6.75 14.84 11.07
C ALA A 198 -8.14 14.41 10.58
N ASP A 199 -8.75 15.26 9.75
CA ASP A 199 -10.00 15.04 9.01
C ASP A 199 -9.92 13.93 7.94
N ARG A 200 -8.71 13.50 7.57
CA ARG A 200 -8.46 12.53 6.50
C ARG A 200 -7.33 11.57 6.88
N LEU A 201 -7.65 10.70 7.85
CA LEU A 201 -6.79 9.63 8.35
C LEU A 201 -6.27 8.67 7.26
N PHE A 202 -6.96 8.59 6.11
CA PHE A 202 -6.53 7.80 4.96
C PHE A 202 -5.70 8.61 3.94
N ARG A 203 -4.49 8.11 3.70
CA ARG A 203 -3.47 8.69 2.82
C ARG A 203 -3.76 8.30 1.36
N CYS A 204 -4.20 9.24 0.53
CA CYS A 204 -4.53 8.96 -0.86
C CYS A 204 -3.40 9.30 -1.84
N LEU A 205 -3.17 8.40 -2.81
CA LEU A 205 -2.23 8.57 -3.91
C LEU A 205 -2.85 9.30 -5.10
N ASP A 206 -2.01 9.86 -5.97
CA ASP A 206 -2.40 10.27 -7.32
C ASP A 206 -3.05 9.11 -8.10
N GLY A 207 -4.06 9.44 -8.92
CA GLY A 207 -4.85 8.46 -9.66
C GLY A 207 -4.04 7.64 -10.66
N GLN A 208 -3.01 8.19 -11.32
CA GLN A 208 -2.10 7.41 -12.14
C GLN A 208 -1.14 6.60 -11.28
N TYR A 209 -0.51 7.20 -10.28
CA TYR A 209 0.50 6.52 -9.46
C TYR A 209 -0.08 5.29 -8.74
N ARG A 210 -1.28 5.45 -8.17
CA ARG A 210 -2.11 4.36 -7.60
C ARG A 210 -2.33 3.21 -8.59
N ARG A 211 -2.66 3.51 -9.86
CA ARG A 211 -2.87 2.51 -10.92
C ARG A 211 -1.58 1.81 -11.36
N GLU A 212 -0.43 2.50 -11.34
CA GLU A 212 0.87 1.88 -11.61
C GLU A 212 1.26 0.91 -10.47
N LEU A 213 1.03 1.29 -9.21
CA LEU A 213 1.37 0.47 -8.04
C LEU A 213 0.44 -0.74 -7.82
N PHE A 214 -0.88 -0.60 -7.98
CA PHE A 214 -1.81 -1.74 -7.88
C PHE A 214 -1.47 -2.86 -8.88
N ARG A 215 -0.96 -2.53 -10.07
CA ARG A 215 -0.51 -3.54 -11.06
C ARG A 215 0.67 -4.39 -10.58
N VAL A 216 1.41 -3.93 -9.57
CA VAL A 216 2.55 -4.64 -8.97
C VAL A 216 2.14 -5.32 -7.67
N TYR A 217 1.39 -4.61 -6.80
CA TYR A 217 1.19 -4.97 -5.40
C TYR A 217 -0.24 -5.37 -5.02
N LEU A 218 -1.16 -5.61 -5.99
CA LEU A 218 -2.55 -5.98 -5.68
C LEU A 218 -2.63 -7.25 -4.82
N ASN A 219 -1.90 -8.31 -5.18
CA ASN A 219 -1.96 -9.58 -4.44
C ASN A 219 -1.44 -9.40 -3.01
N GLU A 220 -0.29 -8.75 -2.83
CA GLU A 220 0.31 -8.46 -1.54
C GLU A 220 -0.58 -7.56 -0.67
N THR A 221 -1.37 -6.68 -1.29
CA THR A 221 -2.34 -5.84 -0.60
C THR A 221 -3.59 -6.64 -0.18
N GLU A 222 -4.14 -7.46 -1.07
CA GLU A 222 -5.28 -8.36 -0.76
C GLU A 222 -4.91 -9.38 0.34
N GLU A 223 -3.70 -9.93 0.33
CA GLU A 223 -3.18 -10.86 1.35
C GLU A 223 -3.09 -10.25 2.76
N ILE A 224 -2.93 -8.93 2.89
CA ILE A 224 -2.98 -8.25 4.20
C ILE A 224 -4.41 -8.27 4.75
N PHE A 225 -5.40 -7.96 3.91
CA PHE A 225 -6.81 -8.00 4.30
C PHE A 225 -7.29 -9.43 4.59
N TRP A 226 -6.82 -10.40 3.82
CA TRP A 226 -7.06 -11.83 4.06
C TRP A 226 -6.57 -12.30 5.41
N ARG A 227 -5.32 -11.98 5.75
CA ARG A 227 -4.78 -12.31 7.07
C ARG A 227 -5.59 -11.65 8.19
N SER A 228 -5.96 -10.38 8.04
CA SER A 228 -6.75 -9.64 9.03
C SER A 228 -8.14 -10.24 9.26
N ILE A 229 -8.85 -10.59 8.19
CA ILE A 229 -10.21 -11.15 8.28
C ILE A 229 -10.15 -12.56 8.87
N GLU A 230 -9.18 -13.39 8.45
CA GLU A 230 -9.03 -14.75 8.96
C GLU A 230 -8.59 -14.77 10.43
N GLU A 231 -7.62 -13.93 10.84
CA GLU A 231 -7.23 -13.76 12.25
C GLU A 231 -8.42 -13.36 13.14
N THR A 232 -9.36 -12.56 12.62
CA THR A 232 -10.53 -12.13 13.38
C THR A 232 -11.60 -13.21 13.43
N LYS A 233 -11.86 -13.92 12.34
CA LYS A 233 -12.73 -15.11 12.34
C LYS A 233 -12.21 -16.20 13.26
N GLU A 234 -10.90 -16.42 13.32
CA GLU A 234 -10.29 -17.40 14.23
C GLU A 234 -10.48 -17.01 15.70
N LYS A 235 -10.31 -15.72 16.05
CA LYS A 235 -10.60 -15.19 17.40
C LYS A 235 -12.09 -15.34 17.76
N LEU A 236 -12.98 -15.06 16.81
CA LEU A 236 -14.43 -15.12 17.00
C LEU A 236 -14.95 -16.57 17.14
N ASN A 237 -14.47 -17.49 16.29
CA ASN A 237 -14.80 -18.91 16.41
C ASN A 237 -14.35 -19.48 17.76
N LYS A 238 -13.14 -19.14 18.23
CA LYS A 238 -12.67 -19.51 19.59
C LYS A 238 -13.54 -18.95 20.73
N LEU A 239 -14.22 -17.81 20.52
CA LEU A 239 -15.14 -17.24 21.49
C LEU A 239 -16.50 -17.96 21.49
N ILE A 240 -17.00 -18.36 20.32
CA ILE A 240 -18.27 -19.08 20.13
C ILE A 240 -18.15 -20.55 20.58
N GLU A 241 -17.02 -21.20 20.30
CA GLU A 241 -16.72 -22.57 20.75
C GLU A 241 -16.65 -22.70 22.28
N ASP A 242 -16.17 -21.66 22.97
CA ASP A 242 -16.26 -21.56 24.43
C ASP A 242 -17.70 -21.25 24.85
N LYS A 243 -18.51 -22.31 24.91
CA LYS A 243 -19.93 -22.24 25.28
C LYS A 243 -20.17 -21.54 26.62
N ALA A 244 -19.22 -21.55 27.55
CA ALA A 244 -19.35 -20.86 28.82
C ALA A 244 -19.20 -19.34 28.63
N LYS A 245 -18.16 -18.89 27.89
CA LYS A 245 -18.01 -17.47 27.53
C LYS A 245 -19.14 -16.99 26.61
N TRP A 246 -19.48 -17.73 25.56
CA TRP A 246 -20.55 -17.35 24.62
C TRP A 246 -21.91 -17.22 25.31
N SER A 247 -22.29 -18.20 26.13
CA SER A 247 -23.55 -18.13 26.90
C SER A 247 -23.54 -17.00 27.93
N SER A 248 -22.40 -16.72 28.56
CA SER A 248 -22.25 -15.61 29.51
C SER A 248 -22.34 -14.25 28.81
N PHE A 249 -21.72 -14.10 27.63
CA PHE A 249 -21.80 -12.89 26.80
C PHE A 249 -23.22 -12.68 26.25
N GLY A 250 -23.86 -13.74 25.74
CA GLY A 250 -25.24 -13.70 25.28
C GLY A 250 -26.23 -13.34 26.40
N ALA A 251 -26.06 -13.91 27.60
CA ALA A 251 -26.88 -13.57 28.77
C ALA A 251 -26.62 -12.14 29.30
N PHE A 252 -25.38 -11.67 29.25
CA PHE A 252 -25.03 -10.27 29.53
C PHE A 252 -25.73 -9.33 28.54
N TRP A 253 -25.53 -9.55 27.24
CA TRP A 253 -26.07 -8.72 26.17
C TRP A 253 -27.60 -8.71 26.19
N LEU A 254 -28.26 -9.86 26.19
CA LEU A 254 -29.73 -9.97 26.23
C LEU A 254 -30.34 -9.51 27.56
N GLY A 255 -29.53 -9.36 28.62
CA GLY A 255 -29.94 -8.75 29.89
C GLY A 255 -29.98 -7.23 29.88
N MET A 256 -29.50 -6.58 28.82
CA MET A 256 -29.45 -5.12 28.68
C MET A 256 -30.66 -4.58 27.90
N ASP A 257 -31.12 -3.37 28.25
CA ASP A 257 -32.18 -2.71 27.51
C ASP A 257 -31.71 -2.22 26.13
N GLN A 258 -32.66 -1.98 25.23
CA GLN A 258 -32.34 -1.62 23.84
C GLN A 258 -31.53 -0.33 23.72
N ASN A 259 -31.70 0.67 24.60
CA ASN A 259 -30.95 1.91 24.49
C ASN A 259 -29.48 1.69 24.87
N THR A 260 -29.21 0.94 25.94
CA THR A 260 -27.83 0.65 26.35
C THR A 260 -27.15 -0.28 25.33
N ARG A 261 -27.85 -1.27 24.76
CA ARG A 261 -27.33 -2.07 23.63
C ARG A 261 -27.01 -1.21 22.42
N ASN A 262 -27.96 -0.37 22.00
CA ASN A 262 -27.76 0.60 20.91
C ASN A 262 -26.64 1.61 21.20
N CYS A 263 -26.26 1.83 22.46
CA CYS A 263 -25.16 2.71 22.87
C CYS A 263 -23.80 1.99 22.81
N MET A 264 -23.77 0.67 23.04
CA MET A 264 -22.56 -0.16 22.90
C MET A 264 -22.33 -0.65 21.47
N SER A 265 -23.36 -0.65 20.61
CA SER A 265 -23.27 -1.04 19.19
C SER A 265 -22.95 0.13 18.25
N ARG A 266 -22.34 1.21 18.77
CA ARG A 266 -21.88 2.35 18.00
C ARG A 266 -20.58 2.90 18.57
N ASP A 267 -19.75 3.51 17.72
CA ASP A 267 -18.62 4.33 18.14
C ASP A 267 -18.41 5.48 17.15
N THR A 268 -17.62 6.48 17.51
CA THR A 268 -17.28 7.58 16.61
C THR A 268 -16.43 7.08 15.45
N LYS A 269 -16.60 7.70 14.28
CA LYS A 269 -15.81 7.40 13.10
C LYS A 269 -14.31 7.49 13.38
N ASP A 270 -13.86 8.57 14.01
CA ASP A 270 -12.44 8.78 14.34
C ASP A 270 -11.89 7.68 15.26
N THR A 271 -12.66 7.19 16.26
CA THR A 271 -12.24 6.06 17.11
C THR A 271 -11.87 4.85 16.25
N ILE A 272 -12.81 4.39 15.42
CA ILE A 272 -12.66 3.17 14.62
C ILE A 272 -11.61 3.36 13.53
N LEU A 273 -11.58 4.53 12.87
CA LEU A 273 -10.57 4.81 11.85
C LEU A 273 -9.14 4.87 12.43
N ILE A 274 -8.95 5.32 13.67
CA ILE A 274 -7.65 5.29 14.34
C ILE A 274 -7.18 3.84 14.60
N GLU A 275 -8.06 2.93 15.01
CA GLU A 275 -7.68 1.50 15.17
C GLU A 275 -7.41 0.82 13.82
N VAL A 276 -8.22 1.12 12.78
CA VAL A 276 -7.98 0.67 11.41
C VAL A 276 -6.62 1.16 10.88
N VAL A 277 -6.25 2.43 11.13
CA VAL A 277 -4.90 2.95 10.81
C VAL A 277 -3.83 2.14 11.54
N LYS A 278 -3.95 1.93 12.85
CA LYS A 278 -2.94 1.19 13.65
C LYS A 278 -2.74 -0.25 13.19
N HIS A 279 -3.81 -0.91 12.72
CA HIS A 279 -3.78 -2.32 12.31
C HIS A 279 -3.24 -2.51 10.89
N PHE A 280 -3.66 -1.67 9.94
CA PHE A 280 -3.28 -1.80 8.52
C PHE A 280 -2.05 -0.99 8.09
N PHE A 281 -1.74 0.13 8.75
CA PHE A 281 -0.66 1.03 8.31
C PHE A 281 0.69 0.70 8.96
N LYS A 282 1.65 0.28 8.15
CA LYS A 282 3.03 0.00 8.57
C LYS A 282 4.02 0.91 7.84
N LYS A 283 4.83 1.66 8.60
CA LYS A 283 5.90 2.50 8.05
C LYS A 283 6.86 1.66 7.20
N ASN A 284 7.29 2.22 6.06
CA ASN A 284 8.13 1.60 5.03
C ASN A 284 7.48 0.50 4.15
N GLU A 285 6.25 0.01 4.43
CA GLU A 285 5.53 -0.92 3.53
C GLU A 285 4.64 -0.17 2.51
N VAL A 286 4.93 -0.30 1.21
CA VAL A 286 4.19 0.34 0.08
C VAL A 286 2.72 -0.09 0.04
N THR A 287 2.47 -1.36 0.32
CA THR A 287 1.13 -1.97 0.46
C THR A 287 0.26 -1.26 1.48
N SER A 288 0.84 -0.61 2.51
CA SER A 288 0.07 0.14 3.51
C SER A 288 -0.73 1.27 2.87
N THR A 289 -0.15 2.05 1.97
CA THR A 289 -0.89 3.15 1.33
C THR A 289 -1.98 2.63 0.40
N LEU A 290 -1.74 1.51 -0.29
CA LEU A 290 -2.77 0.86 -1.13
C LEU A 290 -3.92 0.25 -0.30
N ALA A 291 -3.61 -0.31 0.88
CA ALA A 291 -4.62 -0.75 1.84
C ALA A 291 -5.45 0.44 2.36
N MET A 292 -4.80 1.54 2.74
CA MET A 292 -5.48 2.75 3.18
C MET A 292 -6.34 3.40 2.07
N ASP A 293 -5.88 3.43 0.82
CA ASP A 293 -6.70 3.88 -0.32
C ASP A 293 -7.92 2.96 -0.57
N SER A 294 -7.77 1.65 -0.39
CA SER A 294 -8.86 0.67 -0.54
C SER A 294 -9.92 0.83 0.56
N LEU A 295 -9.49 1.02 1.81
CA LEU A 295 -10.35 1.28 2.96
C LEU A 295 -11.06 2.63 2.85
N TYR A 296 -10.38 3.68 2.39
CA TYR A 296 -11.02 4.98 2.10
C TYR A 296 -12.09 4.87 1.02
N SER A 297 -11.78 4.14 -0.05
CA SER A 297 -12.72 3.92 -1.17
C SER A 297 -13.97 3.16 -0.70
N GLY A 298 -13.79 2.14 0.14
CA GLY A 298 -14.90 1.43 0.78
C GLY A 298 -15.69 2.34 1.72
N LEU A 299 -15.03 3.12 2.58
CA LEU A 299 -15.67 4.08 3.48
C LEU A 299 -16.53 5.11 2.72
N LYS A 300 -16.01 5.68 1.63
CA LYS A 300 -16.76 6.60 0.78
C LYS A 300 -17.96 5.92 0.10
N ALA A 301 -17.92 4.61 -0.15
CA ALA A 301 -19.10 3.85 -0.57
C ALA A 301 -20.16 3.76 0.54
N LEU A 302 -19.77 3.61 1.81
CA LEU A 302 -20.69 3.63 2.97
C LEU A 302 -21.33 5.01 3.18
N GLU A 303 -20.53 6.08 3.09
CA GLU A 303 -21.00 7.48 3.13
C GLU A 303 -22.00 7.78 1.99
N GLY A 304 -21.82 7.15 0.82
CA GLY A 304 -22.76 7.24 -0.29
C GLY A 304 -24.06 6.47 -0.07
N GLN A 305 -23.99 5.26 0.51
CA GLN A 305 -25.15 4.40 0.74
C GLN A 305 -26.09 4.94 1.81
N SER A 306 -25.56 5.45 2.93
CA SER A 306 -26.34 6.10 4.00
C SER A 306 -27.18 7.28 3.45
N ARG A 307 -26.54 8.24 2.78
CA ARG A 307 -27.19 9.40 2.14
C ARG A 307 -28.26 9.03 1.10
N SER A 308 -28.15 7.86 0.45
CA SER A 308 -29.16 7.40 -0.51
C SER A 308 -30.43 6.86 0.16
N MET A 309 -30.30 6.23 1.34
CA MET A 309 -31.45 5.73 2.10
C MET A 309 -32.29 6.86 2.72
N GLU A 310 -31.66 7.98 3.08
CA GLU A 310 -32.37 9.20 3.50
C GLU A 310 -33.21 9.82 2.37
N GLY A 311 -32.84 9.60 1.10
CA GLY A 311 -33.50 10.17 -0.07
C GLY A 311 -34.62 9.33 -0.70
N ASN A 312 -34.62 8.00 -0.51
CA ASN A 312 -35.67 7.10 -1.04
C ASN A 312 -35.87 5.85 -0.17
N ALA A 313 -37.03 5.77 0.47
CA ALA A 313 -37.50 4.56 1.15
C ALA A 313 -38.08 3.54 0.14
N ALA A 314 -37.25 3.05 -0.78
CA ALA A 314 -37.61 2.05 -1.77
C ALA A 314 -36.57 0.91 -1.79
N VAL A 315 -37.03 -0.31 -1.54
CA VAL A 315 -36.18 -1.51 -1.46
C VAL A 315 -35.59 -1.85 -2.83
N MET A 316 -34.28 -2.02 -2.90
CA MET A 316 -33.60 -2.75 -3.96
C MET A 316 -32.73 -3.85 -3.36
N GLU A 317 -33.35 -4.99 -3.03
CA GLU A 317 -32.63 -6.26 -2.92
C GLU A 317 -32.23 -6.70 -4.34
N GLY A 318 -31.02 -6.32 -4.74
CA GLY A 318 -30.37 -6.86 -5.93
C GLY A 318 -29.41 -7.99 -5.54
N GLU A 319 -29.59 -9.18 -6.13
CA GLU A 319 -28.69 -10.31 -5.94
C GLU A 319 -27.24 -9.89 -6.25
N GLY A 320 -26.36 -9.98 -5.25
CA GLY A 320 -24.95 -9.61 -5.36
C GLY A 320 -24.50 -8.43 -4.47
N THR A 321 -25.42 -7.63 -3.93
CA THR A 321 -25.06 -6.65 -2.89
C THR A 321 -24.95 -7.33 -1.52
N PRO A 322 -23.79 -7.29 -0.83
CA PRO A 322 -23.71 -7.84 0.53
C PRO A 322 -24.56 -6.99 1.49
N SER A 323 -25.29 -7.63 2.40
CA SER A 323 -26.10 -6.88 3.38
C SER A 323 -25.17 -5.98 4.22
N PRO A 324 -25.46 -4.67 4.34
CA PRO A 324 -24.63 -3.78 5.13
C PRO A 324 -24.61 -4.25 6.59
N ILE A 325 -23.43 -4.50 7.14
CA ILE A 325 -23.25 -4.86 8.55
C ILE A 325 -23.20 -3.60 9.42
N ILE A 326 -22.66 -2.52 8.86
CA ILE A 326 -22.43 -1.23 9.51
C ILE A 326 -23.09 -0.13 8.66
N ARG A 327 -23.74 0.84 9.31
CA ARG A 327 -24.18 2.13 8.74
C ARG A 327 -23.35 3.26 9.32
N ILE A 328 -23.41 4.42 8.67
CA ILE A 328 -22.84 5.68 9.18
C ILE A 328 -24.01 6.62 9.46
N GLU A 329 -24.16 7.03 10.71
CA GLU A 329 -25.23 7.91 11.18
C GLU A 329 -24.64 9.01 12.08
N ASN A 330 -24.78 10.28 11.68
CA ASN A 330 -24.24 11.42 12.43
C ASN A 330 -22.73 11.29 12.80
N ASP A 331 -21.93 10.81 11.84
CA ASP A 331 -20.49 10.52 11.96
C ASP A 331 -20.10 9.48 13.04
N MET A 332 -21.05 8.64 13.45
CA MET A 332 -20.81 7.39 14.16
C MET A 332 -20.98 6.20 13.20
N PHE A 333 -20.18 5.15 13.41
CA PHE A 333 -20.49 3.83 12.85
C PHE A 333 -21.52 3.15 13.76
N VAL A 334 -22.54 2.52 13.17
CA VAL A 334 -23.65 1.87 13.88
C VAL A 334 -23.90 0.49 13.29
N LEU A 335 -24.02 -0.55 14.13
CA LEU A 335 -24.40 -1.89 13.67
C LEU A 335 -25.85 -1.90 13.13
N VAL A 336 -26.07 -2.63 12.02
CA VAL A 336 -27.36 -2.66 11.30
C VAL A 336 -28.38 -3.62 11.92
N ASP A 337 -27.93 -4.54 12.76
CA ASP A 337 -28.72 -5.58 13.41
C ASP A 337 -28.10 -5.89 14.79
N ASP A 338 -28.69 -6.81 15.56
CA ASP A 338 -28.19 -7.21 16.87
C ASP A 338 -26.75 -7.76 16.78
N ALA A 339 -25.87 -7.30 17.67
CA ALA A 339 -24.45 -7.67 17.67
C ALA A 339 -24.23 -9.20 17.76
N LEU A 340 -25.08 -9.95 18.46
CA LEU A 340 -24.96 -11.42 18.50
C LEU A 340 -25.22 -12.04 17.12
N LEU A 341 -26.27 -11.59 16.44
CA LEU A 341 -26.65 -12.09 15.10
C LEU A 341 -25.59 -11.73 14.05
N LEU A 342 -25.00 -10.54 14.14
CA LEU A 342 -23.92 -10.11 13.24
C LEU A 342 -22.62 -10.88 13.49
N LEU A 343 -22.28 -11.17 14.74
CA LEU A 343 -21.11 -11.99 15.09
C LEU A 343 -21.29 -13.44 14.62
N GLU A 344 -22.44 -14.07 14.88
CA GLU A 344 -22.73 -15.43 14.38
C GLU A 344 -22.75 -15.48 12.85
N LYS A 345 -23.32 -14.45 12.19
CA LYS A 345 -23.27 -14.31 10.72
C LYS A 345 -21.83 -14.24 10.20
N VAL A 346 -20.95 -13.45 10.81
CA VAL A 346 -19.57 -13.25 10.33
C VAL A 346 -18.65 -14.45 10.60
N ALA A 347 -18.91 -15.20 11.67
CA ALA A 347 -18.29 -16.50 11.92
C ALA A 347 -18.67 -17.54 10.83
N MET A 348 -19.94 -17.56 10.42
CA MET A 348 -20.49 -18.54 9.47
C MET A 348 -20.37 -18.14 7.98
N GLU A 349 -20.22 -16.85 7.67
CA GLU A 349 -20.10 -16.38 6.29
C GLU A 349 -18.74 -16.82 5.70
N PRO A 350 -18.68 -17.36 4.47
CA PRO A 350 -17.42 -17.68 3.82
C PRO A 350 -16.54 -16.42 3.65
N LEU A 351 -15.22 -16.60 3.48
CA LEU A 351 -14.36 -15.51 3.03
C LEU A 351 -14.89 -14.95 1.70
N PRO A 352 -14.88 -13.62 1.48
CA PRO A 352 -15.32 -13.05 0.21
C PRO A 352 -14.53 -13.67 -0.95
N GLN A 353 -15.22 -14.21 -1.95
CA GLN A 353 -14.54 -14.75 -3.13
C GLN A 353 -14.09 -13.60 -4.04
N LYS A 354 -12.97 -13.78 -4.76
CA LYS A 354 -12.59 -12.86 -5.84
C LYS A 354 -13.66 -12.92 -6.93
N ASP A 355 -13.93 -11.79 -7.59
CA ASP A 355 -14.92 -11.74 -8.67
C ASP A 355 -14.42 -12.44 -9.96
N ASP A 356 -15.27 -12.52 -10.99
CA ASP A 356 -14.91 -13.09 -12.30
C ASP A 356 -13.77 -12.34 -13.03
N LYS A 357 -13.32 -11.19 -12.51
CA LYS A 357 -12.18 -10.41 -13.01
C LYS A 357 -10.93 -10.60 -12.14
N GLY A 358 -11.01 -11.42 -11.09
CA GLY A 358 -9.94 -11.68 -10.15
C GLY A 358 -9.66 -10.54 -9.17
N LEU A 359 -10.57 -9.57 -9.04
CA LEU A 359 -10.46 -8.43 -8.14
C LEU A 359 -11.32 -8.66 -6.89
N LEU A 360 -10.81 -8.26 -5.73
CA LEU A 360 -11.57 -8.35 -4.49
C LEU A 360 -12.46 -7.11 -4.27
N ASN A 361 -13.70 -7.33 -3.83
CA ASN A 361 -14.67 -6.25 -3.63
C ASN A 361 -14.28 -5.38 -2.41
N CYS A 362 -13.63 -4.24 -2.67
CA CYS A 362 -13.12 -3.32 -1.63
C CYS A 362 -14.20 -2.87 -0.64
N THR A 363 -15.46 -2.73 -1.07
CA THR A 363 -16.56 -2.38 -0.17
C THR A 363 -16.87 -3.53 0.79
N LYS A 364 -16.91 -4.78 0.31
CA LYS A 364 -17.09 -5.95 1.18
C LYS A 364 -15.89 -6.18 2.11
N MET A 365 -14.66 -5.96 1.63
CA MET A 365 -13.47 -5.98 2.47
C MET A 365 -13.59 -4.96 3.61
N THR A 366 -13.97 -3.72 3.27
CA THR A 366 -14.11 -2.62 4.24
C THR A 366 -15.24 -2.87 5.24
N TYR A 367 -16.36 -3.47 4.82
CA TYR A 367 -17.42 -3.93 5.75
C TYR A 367 -16.89 -4.91 6.81
N HIS A 368 -16.08 -5.89 6.43
CA HIS A 368 -15.46 -6.80 7.41
C HIS A 368 -14.40 -6.09 8.24
N CYS A 369 -13.53 -5.27 7.63
CA CYS A 369 -12.40 -4.61 8.32
C CYS A 369 -12.82 -3.49 9.29
N LEU A 370 -14.02 -2.91 9.15
CA LEU A 370 -14.61 -1.97 10.11
C LEU A 370 -15.37 -2.66 11.26
N LEU A 371 -15.52 -3.99 11.19
CA LEU A 371 -16.19 -4.82 12.20
C LEU A 371 -15.20 -5.63 13.05
N CYS A 372 -13.95 -5.74 12.60
CA CYS A 372 -12.87 -6.48 13.26
C CYS A 372 -12.20 -5.66 14.37
#